data_AF-G1C2J7-F1
#
_entry.id   AF-G1C2J7-F1
#
_cell.length_a   1.000
_cell.length_b   1.000
_cell.length_c   1.000
_cell.angle_alpha   90.00
_cell.angle_beta   90.00
_cell.angle_gamma   90.00
#
_symmetry.space_group_name_H-M   'P 1'
#
loop_
_entity.id
_entity.type
_entity.pdbx_description
1 polymer ?
#
loop_
_entity_poly.entity_id
_entity_poly.type
_entity_poly.pdbx_seq_one_letter_code
_entity_poly.pdbx_strand_id
1 'polypeptide(L)'
;QLCHHIVGMGPRKIGNKKTDEPAKDADDETCLIYQEYLLDPSYTIEEVLEKHKVEVIDYIRFSCGEVIEANMPGVEKQPLDTVQT
;
A
#
# COMPACT_ATOMS: atom_id res chain seq x y z
N GLN A 1 -16.53 3.28 -0.61
CA GLN A 1 -15.89 1.95 -0.62
C GLN A 1 -14.39 2.01 -0.80
N LEU A 2 -13.87 2.81 -1.75
CA LEU A 2 -12.42 2.96 -1.93
C LEU A 2 -11.69 3.51 -0.70
N CYS A 3 -12.27 4.48 0.02
CA CYS A 3 -11.68 4.97 1.28
C CYS A 3 -11.57 3.87 2.35
N HIS A 4 -12.54 2.95 2.41
CA HIS A 4 -12.48 1.81 3.33
C HIS A 4 -11.31 0.88 2.97
N HIS A 5 -11.14 0.60 1.68
CA HIS A 5 -9.97 -0.14 1.19
C HIS A 5 -8.66 0.57 1.54
N ILE A 6 -8.51 1.88 1.27
CA ILE A 6 -7.30 2.64 1.59
C ILE A 6 -6.98 2.59 3.09
N VAL A 7 -7.98 2.74 3.96
CA VAL A 7 -7.77 2.67 5.41
C VAL A 7 -7.34 1.26 5.84
N GLY A 8 -7.97 0.22 5.28
CA GLY A 8 -7.73 -1.19 5.62
C GLY A 8 -6.41 -1.74 5.09
N MET A 9 -6.08 -1.46 3.83
CA MET A 9 -4.91 -2.02 3.13
C MET A 9 -3.67 -1.13 3.20
N GLY A 10 -3.82 0.13 3.62
CA GLY A 10 -2.71 1.06 3.83
C GLY A 10 -1.72 1.22 2.67
N PRO A 11 -2.17 1.43 1.42
CA PRO A 11 -1.26 1.67 0.32
C PRO A 11 -0.39 2.91 0.55
N ARG A 12 0.82 2.90 -0.01
CA ARG A 12 1.81 3.99 0.11
C ARG A 12 1.82 4.92 -1.09
N LYS A 13 1.31 4.47 -2.24
CA LYS A 13 1.19 5.26 -3.47
C LYS A 13 -0.04 4.82 -4.27
N ILE A 14 -0.53 5.70 -5.15
CA ILE A 14 -1.60 5.36 -6.10
C ILE A 14 -1.05 4.38 -7.15
N GLY A 15 0.03 4.78 -7.83
CA GLY A 15 0.71 3.97 -8.84
C GLY A 15 0.36 4.36 -10.27
N ASN A 16 1.18 3.88 -11.21
CA ASN A 16 1.06 4.10 -12.64
C ASN A 16 1.47 2.83 -13.40
N LYS A 17 0.54 2.26 -14.17
CA LYS A 17 0.72 1.04 -14.97
C LYS A 17 1.94 1.00 -15.88
N LYS A 18 2.45 2.16 -16.30
CA LYS A 18 3.56 2.25 -17.25
C LYS A 18 4.93 2.20 -16.58
N THR A 19 4.99 2.53 -15.30
CA THR A 19 6.26 2.76 -14.58
C THR A 19 6.41 1.93 -13.34
N ASP A 20 5.30 1.50 -12.75
CA ASP A 20 5.28 0.63 -11.58
C ASP A 20 5.06 -0.82 -11.99
N GLU A 21 5.54 -1.72 -11.15
CA GLU A 21 5.33 -3.16 -11.28
C GLU A 21 4.69 -3.68 -9.99
N PRO A 22 3.83 -4.71 -10.08
CA PRO A 22 3.29 -5.37 -8.90
C PRO A 22 4.39 -5.99 -8.03
N ALA A 23 4.15 -6.06 -6.73
CA ALA A 23 4.96 -6.84 -5.82
C ALA A 23 4.96 -8.33 -6.22
N LYS A 24 6.02 -9.04 -5.85
CA LYS A 24 6.12 -10.50 -6.12
C LYS A 24 5.11 -11.30 -5.30
N ASP A 25 4.84 -10.84 -4.09
CA ASP A 25 3.84 -11.39 -3.19
C ASP A 25 2.70 -10.38 -3.08
N ALA A 26 1.46 -10.85 -3.19
CA ALA A 26 0.28 -10.01 -3.10
C ALA A 26 0.12 -9.41 -1.70
N ASP A 27 0.54 -10.14 -0.66
CA ASP A 27 0.47 -9.68 0.74
C ASP A 27 1.41 -8.51 1.02
N ASP A 28 2.48 -8.34 0.22
CA ASP A 28 3.45 -7.27 0.34
C ASP A 28 3.13 -6.05 -0.57
N GLU A 29 2.02 -6.07 -1.30
CA GLU A 29 1.68 -5.02 -2.24
C GLU A 29 1.33 -3.70 -1.54
N THR A 30 2.03 -2.63 -1.91
CA THR A 30 1.87 -1.28 -1.33
C THR A 30 1.39 -0.24 -2.35
N CYS A 31 1.33 -0.60 -3.62
CA CYS A 31 0.85 0.21 -4.73
C CYS A 31 -0.66 -0.02 -4.90
N LEU A 32 -1.47 1.02 -4.65
CA LEU A 32 -2.94 0.93 -4.61
C LEU A 32 -3.51 0.22 -5.84
N ILE A 33 -3.07 0.57 -7.05
CA ILE A 33 -3.63 0.00 -8.30
C ILE A 33 -3.46 -1.51 -8.42
N TYR A 34 -2.48 -2.12 -7.75
CA TYR A 34 -2.20 -3.56 -7.82
C TYR A 34 -2.78 -4.34 -6.64
N GLN A 35 -3.25 -3.66 -5.59
CA GLN A 35 -3.85 -4.32 -4.44
C GLN A 35 -5.16 -5.02 -4.82
N GLU A 36 -5.38 -6.21 -4.26
CA GLU A 36 -6.66 -6.92 -4.34
C GLU A 36 -7.74 -6.10 -3.63
N TYR A 37 -8.90 -5.99 -4.27
CA TYR A 37 -9.97 -5.17 -3.75
C TYR A 37 -10.58 -5.80 -2.50
N LEU A 38 -10.49 -5.09 -1.37
CA LEU A 38 -10.93 -5.53 -0.05
C LEU A 38 -12.36 -6.13 -0.01
N LEU A 39 -13.28 -5.66 -0.85
CA LEU A 39 -14.67 -6.18 -0.88
C LEU A 39 -14.85 -7.36 -1.84
N ASP A 40 -13.96 -7.53 -2.81
CA ASP A 40 -13.96 -8.62 -3.78
C ASP A 40 -12.53 -8.86 -4.29
N PRO A 41 -11.78 -9.79 -3.65
CA PRO A 41 -10.39 -10.08 -4.01
C PRO A 41 -10.21 -10.61 -5.43
N SER A 42 -11.30 -10.92 -6.15
CA SER A 42 -11.25 -11.33 -7.56
C SER A 42 -10.81 -10.20 -8.50
N TYR A 43 -10.78 -8.96 -8.01
CA TYR A 43 -10.40 -7.78 -8.77
C TYR A 43 -9.29 -7.02 -8.07
N THR A 44 -8.41 -6.42 -8.85
CA THR A 44 -7.52 -5.35 -8.38
C THR A 44 -8.28 -4.03 -8.28
N ILE A 45 -7.75 -3.07 -7.50
CA ILE A 45 -8.33 -1.73 -7.44
C ILE A 45 -8.40 -1.07 -8.81
N GLU A 46 -7.38 -1.26 -9.63
CA GLU A 46 -7.34 -0.70 -10.96
C GLU A 46 -8.46 -1.19 -11.88
N GLU A 47 -8.75 -2.49 -11.87
CA GLU A 47 -9.87 -3.05 -12.64
C GLU A 47 -11.21 -2.46 -12.16
N VAL A 48 -11.35 -2.22 -10.86
CA VAL A 48 -12.53 -1.54 -10.29
C VAL A 48 -12.61 -0.09 -10.78
N LEU A 49 -11.49 0.65 -10.77
CA LEU A 49 -11.44 2.03 -11.26
C LEU A 49 -11.79 2.13 -12.75
N GLU A 50 -11.20 1.28 -13.59
CA GLU A 50 -11.46 1.21 -15.03
C GLU A 50 -12.92 0.88 -15.35
N LYS A 51 -13.49 -0.13 -14.67
CA LYS A 51 -14.89 -0.53 -14.82
C LYS A 51 -15.86 0.61 -14.53
N HIS A 52 -15.52 1.47 -13.56
CA HIS A 52 -16.32 2.62 -13.16
C HIS A 52 -15.96 3.92 -13.90
N LYS A 53 -14.92 3.93 -14.74
CA LYS A 53 -14.41 5.10 -15.48
C LYS A 53 -14.07 6.27 -14.56
N VAL A 54 -13.42 5.96 -13.45
CA VAL A 54 -12.96 6.95 -12.46
C VAL A 54 -11.49 6.73 -12.18
N GLU A 55 -10.83 7.77 -11.67
CA GLU A 55 -9.44 7.71 -11.25
C GLU A 55 -9.28 8.29 -9.85
N VAL A 56 -8.23 7.86 -9.15
CA VAL A 56 -7.82 8.45 -7.89
C VAL A 56 -6.75 9.48 -8.20
N ILE A 57 -7.03 10.75 -7.88
CA ILE A 57 -6.06 11.83 -8.08
C ILE A 57 -5.08 11.90 -6.91
N ASP A 58 -5.60 11.86 -5.67
CA ASP A 58 -4.80 11.93 -4.45
C ASP A 58 -5.59 11.39 -3.24
N TYR A 59 -4.88 10.98 -2.19
CA TYR A 59 -5.45 10.69 -0.88
C TYR A 59 -4.43 10.87 0.24
N ILE A 60 -4.93 11.10 1.46
CA ILE A 60 -4.13 11.10 2.67
C ILE A 60 -4.75 10.12 3.65
N ARG A 61 -3.95 9.18 4.15
CA ARG A 61 -4.34 8.21 5.18
C ARG A 61 -3.56 8.53 6.45
N PHE A 62 -4.27 8.79 7.55
CA PHE A 62 -3.68 8.89 8.87
C PHE A 62 -3.99 7.63 9.69
N SER A 63 -3.10 7.30 10.62
CA SER A 63 -3.30 6.24 11.60
C SER A 63 -2.82 6.70 12.97
N CYS A 64 -3.62 6.45 14.00
CA CYS A 64 -3.20 6.72 15.38
C CYS A 64 -1.88 5.98 15.68
N GLY A 65 -0.90 6.71 16.20
CA GLY A 65 0.43 6.17 16.51
C GLY A 65 1.35 6.04 15.30
N GLU A 66 0.98 6.54 14.12
CA GLU A 66 1.92 6.58 12.99
C GLU A 66 3.12 7.47 13.33
N VAL A 67 4.30 6.93 13.11
CA VAL A 67 5.56 7.64 13.27
C VAL A 67 6.01 8.08 11.88
N ILE A 68 6.27 9.37 11.74
CA ILE A 68 7.03 9.87 10.59
C ILE A 68 8.42 9.25 10.75
N GLU A 69 8.86 8.42 9.79
CA GLU A 69 10.14 7.70 9.88
C GLU A 69 11.33 8.65 10.17
N ALA A 70 11.22 9.91 9.76
CA ALA A 70 12.21 10.97 10.04
C ALA A 70 12.28 11.44 11.51
N ASN A 71 11.27 11.14 12.33
CA ASN A 71 11.11 11.61 13.70
C ASN A 71 11.19 10.49 14.74
N MET A 72 11.76 9.33 14.43
CA MET A 72 12.00 8.27 15.42
C MET A 72 13.35 8.47 16.14
N PRO A 73 13.38 8.97 17.39
CA PRO A 73 14.58 8.90 18.21
C PRO A 73 14.85 7.44 18.62
N GLY A 74 16.02 6.91 18.26
CA GLY A 74 16.56 5.68 18.85
C GLY A 74 16.41 4.37 18.07
N VAL A 75 16.00 4.39 16.80
CA VAL A 75 16.08 3.19 15.95
C VAL A 75 17.47 3.10 15.30
N GLU A 76 18.47 2.67 16.08
CA GLU A 76 19.67 2.11 15.47
C GLU A 76 19.25 0.81 14.77
N LYS A 77 19.49 0.74 13.45
CA LYS A 77 19.26 -0.48 12.67
C LYS A 77 20.09 -1.58 13.29
N GLN A 78 19.46 -2.50 14.02
CA GLN A 78 20.13 -3.66 14.58
C GLN A 78 20.74 -4.46 13.41
N PRO A 79 22.07 -4.66 13.36
CA PRO A 79 22.68 -5.40 12.26
C PRO A 79 22.19 -6.85 12.29
N LEU A 80 21.72 -7.34 11.14
CA LEU A 80 21.08 -8.65 10.95
C LEU A 80 22.05 -9.82 11.22
N ASP A 81 23.35 -9.56 11.39
CA ASP A 81 24.41 -10.56 11.57
C ASP A 81 24.40 -11.27 12.95
N THR A 82 23.48 -10.94 13.84
CA THR A 82 23.44 -11.51 15.21
C THR A 82 22.45 -12.64 15.42
N VAL A 83 21.69 -13.05 14.40
CA VAL A 83 20.88 -14.28 14.47
C VAL A 83 21.74 -15.45 13.97
N GLN A 84 22.48 -16.09 14.89
CA GLN A 84 23.07 -17.39 14.63
C GLN A 84 21.98 -18.47 14.78
N THR A 85 21.75 -19.23 13.70
CA THR A 85 20.92 -20.45 13.67
C THR A 85 21.58 -21.59 14.43
#